data_AF-A0A3P6FHB4-F1
#
_entry.id   AF-A0A3P6FHB4-F1
#
_cell.length_a   1.000
_cell.length_b   1.000
_cell.length_c   1.000
_cell.angle_alpha   90.00
_cell.angle_beta   90.00
_cell.angle_gamma   90.00
#
_symmetry.space_group_name_H-M   'P 1'
#
loop_
_entity.id
_entity.type
_entity.pdbx_description
1 polymer ?
#
loop_
_entity_poly.entity_id
_entity_poly.type
_entity_poly.pdbx_seq_one_letter_code
_entity_poly.pdbx_strand_id
1 'polypeptide(L)'
;MDAMDASRFCRILEAASVFDLCDLAQRLIRHGVHLLASDPEGHRVLVLFCNRAYELSRDADLISIYDELTKNRQELGQSLLNELGNHVVQSLICLQNEASKLAIASLKGTLMILSKIAYSHFVVQSIFRNSDDMTVLDCFKEINLEELVTNPNGHFVHQSIVRRFETLDIELCRNICSEIVSRKFDFELHDPGYQVFLTCKSVLRKIGKICDHTLFDSVFSLFLHIFTFL
;
A
#
# COMPACT_ATOMS: atom_id res chain seq x y z
N MET A 1 -22.73 -12.50 9.60
CA MET A 1 -22.69 -13.80 8.90
C MET A 1 -22.11 -14.80 9.89
N ASP A 2 -22.65 -16.02 10.03
CA ASP A 2 -22.01 -16.96 10.95
C ASP A 2 -20.74 -17.58 10.34
N ALA A 3 -19.88 -18.16 11.17
CA ALA A 3 -18.58 -18.69 10.73
C ALA A 3 -18.70 -19.90 9.79
N MET A 4 -19.78 -20.68 9.89
CA MET A 4 -20.03 -21.83 9.03
C MET A 4 -20.44 -21.38 7.61
N ASP A 5 -21.31 -20.37 7.54
CA ASP A 5 -21.70 -19.74 6.29
C ASP A 5 -20.50 -19.09 5.60
N ALA A 6 -19.66 -18.38 6.34
CA ALA A 6 -18.47 -17.75 5.77
C ALA A 6 -17.45 -18.75 5.21
N SER A 7 -17.15 -19.83 5.94
CA SER A 7 -16.24 -20.88 5.44
C SER A 7 -16.78 -21.52 4.15
N ARG A 8 -18.10 -21.72 4.07
CA ARG A 8 -18.76 -22.19 2.85
C ARG A 8 -18.65 -21.16 1.73
N PHE A 9 -18.85 -19.88 2.01
CA PHE A 9 -18.67 -18.79 1.04
C PHE A 9 -17.24 -18.72 0.51
N CYS A 10 -16.22 -18.85 1.35
CA CYS A 10 -14.82 -18.88 0.92
C CYS A 10 -14.54 -20.02 -0.06
N ARG A 11 -15.02 -21.24 0.24
CA ARG A 11 -14.86 -22.39 -0.68
C ARG A 11 -15.56 -22.20 -2.01
N ILE A 12 -16.75 -21.57 -2.00
CA ILE A 12 -17.47 -21.22 -3.23
C ILE A 12 -16.66 -20.21 -4.04
N LEU A 13 -16.09 -19.19 -3.40
CA LEU A 13 -15.27 -18.17 -4.03
C LEU A 13 -14.02 -18.74 -4.70
N GLU A 14 -13.31 -19.65 -4.02
CA GLU A 14 -12.11 -20.29 -4.56
C GLU A 14 -12.40 -21.09 -5.84
N ALA A 15 -13.61 -21.68 -5.95
CA ALA A 15 -14.04 -22.46 -7.12
C ALA A 15 -14.90 -21.66 -8.12
N ALA A 16 -15.19 -20.38 -7.83
CA ALA A 16 -16.17 -19.61 -8.58
C ALA A 16 -15.74 -19.37 -10.03
N SER A 17 -16.70 -19.54 -10.95
CA SER A 17 -16.59 -19.08 -12.33
C SER A 17 -16.99 -17.59 -12.46
N VAL A 18 -16.84 -17.02 -13.65
CA VAL A 18 -17.27 -15.63 -13.94
C VAL A 18 -18.77 -15.42 -13.66
N PHE A 19 -19.61 -16.40 -13.96
CA PHE A 19 -21.06 -16.29 -13.75
C PHE A 19 -21.42 -16.32 -12.26
N ASP A 20 -20.73 -17.15 -11.47
CA ASP A 20 -20.96 -17.25 -10.03
C ASP A 20 -20.62 -15.95 -9.28
N LEU A 21 -19.62 -15.19 -9.78
CA LEU A 21 -19.20 -13.93 -9.17
C LEU A 21 -20.24 -12.83 -9.28
N CYS A 22 -20.97 -12.72 -10.39
CA CYS A 22 -21.98 -11.67 -10.58
C CYS A 22 -23.10 -11.80 -9.54
N ASP A 23 -23.63 -13.02 -9.39
CA ASP A 23 -24.68 -13.33 -8.41
C ASP A 23 -24.17 -13.12 -6.98
N LEU A 24 -22.91 -13.46 -6.73
CA LEU A 24 -22.29 -13.29 -5.43
C LEU A 24 -22.08 -11.81 -5.09
N ALA A 25 -21.62 -10.99 -6.03
CA ALA A 25 -21.48 -9.54 -5.84
C ALA A 25 -22.80 -8.93 -5.38
N GLN A 26 -23.91 -9.26 -6.06
CA GLN A 26 -25.25 -8.80 -5.69
C GLN A 26 -25.70 -9.29 -4.31
N ARG A 27 -25.29 -10.49 -3.88
CA ARG A 27 -25.56 -10.99 -2.53
C ARG A 27 -24.77 -10.21 -1.48
N LEU A 28 -23.48 -9.98 -1.70
CA LEU A 28 -22.62 -9.20 -0.81
C LEU A 28 -23.15 -7.77 -0.64
N ILE A 29 -23.53 -7.13 -1.74
CA ILE A 29 -24.15 -5.79 -1.73
C ILE A 29 -25.44 -5.79 -0.91
N ARG A 30 -26.34 -6.76 -1.12
CA ARG A 30 -27.58 -6.89 -0.34
C ARG A 30 -27.35 -7.11 1.15
N HIS A 31 -26.26 -7.78 1.53
CA HIS A 31 -25.90 -7.98 2.94
C HIS A 31 -25.28 -6.72 3.60
N GLY A 32 -24.89 -5.72 2.82
CA GLY A 32 -24.22 -4.51 3.29
C GLY A 32 -22.71 -4.71 3.36
N VAL A 33 -21.99 -4.20 2.35
CA VAL A 33 -20.53 -4.35 2.23
C VAL A 33 -19.80 -3.79 3.46
N HIS A 34 -20.22 -2.63 3.99
CA HIS A 34 -19.59 -2.04 5.17
C HIS A 34 -19.76 -2.89 6.44
N LEU A 35 -20.91 -3.57 6.60
CA LEU A 35 -21.16 -4.47 7.73
C LEU A 35 -20.24 -5.68 7.63
N LEU A 36 -20.11 -6.24 6.43
CA LEU A 36 -19.20 -7.35 6.17
C LEU A 36 -17.73 -6.94 6.39
N ALA A 37 -17.33 -5.75 5.96
CA ALA A 37 -15.96 -5.25 6.16
C ALA A 37 -15.58 -5.12 7.64
N SER A 38 -16.57 -4.91 8.52
CA SER A 38 -16.36 -4.81 9.97
C SER A 38 -16.55 -6.15 10.71
N ASP A 39 -16.86 -7.23 10.00
CA ASP A 39 -17.10 -8.57 10.56
C ASP A 39 -15.88 -9.49 10.36
N PRO A 40 -15.45 -10.27 11.37
CA PRO A 40 -14.29 -11.15 11.28
C PRO A 40 -14.33 -12.16 10.13
N GLU A 41 -15.51 -12.59 9.72
CA GLU A 41 -15.65 -13.55 8.63
C GLU A 41 -16.11 -12.86 7.33
N GLY A 42 -16.91 -11.80 7.44
CA GLY A 42 -17.30 -10.94 6.33
C GLY A 42 -16.12 -10.30 5.61
N HIS A 43 -15.13 -9.76 6.33
CA HIS A 43 -13.99 -9.09 5.69
C HIS A 43 -13.14 -10.10 4.91
N ARG A 44 -13.02 -11.34 5.39
CA ARG A 44 -12.29 -12.41 4.71
C ARG A 44 -12.96 -12.77 3.39
N VAL A 45 -14.28 -12.89 3.41
CA VAL A 45 -15.08 -13.12 2.19
C VAL A 45 -14.91 -11.97 1.20
N LEU A 46 -14.91 -10.72 1.66
CA LEU A 46 -14.70 -9.55 0.79
C LEU A 46 -13.30 -9.52 0.17
N VAL A 47 -12.25 -9.82 0.94
CA VAL A 47 -10.87 -9.88 0.41
C VAL A 47 -10.73 -10.99 -0.63
N LEU A 48 -11.26 -12.18 -0.36
CA LEU A 48 -11.25 -13.30 -1.32
C LEU A 48 -12.04 -12.98 -2.57
N PHE A 49 -13.21 -12.34 -2.42
CA PHE A 49 -14.00 -11.85 -3.54
C PHE A 49 -13.19 -10.89 -4.41
N CYS A 50 -12.51 -9.91 -3.79
CA CYS A 50 -11.72 -8.92 -4.52
C CYS A 50 -10.62 -9.58 -5.37
N ASN A 51 -9.87 -10.51 -4.76
CA ASN A 51 -8.81 -11.23 -5.47
C ASN A 51 -9.37 -12.08 -6.61
N ARG A 52 -10.47 -12.81 -6.37
CA ARG A 52 -11.06 -13.68 -7.38
C ARG A 52 -11.67 -12.89 -8.54
N ALA A 53 -12.33 -11.78 -8.25
CA ALA A 53 -12.87 -10.89 -9.26
C ALA A 53 -11.76 -10.28 -10.12
N TYR A 54 -10.62 -9.92 -9.52
CA TYR A 54 -9.45 -9.46 -10.26
C TYR A 54 -8.87 -10.55 -11.18
N GLU A 55 -8.65 -11.77 -10.69
CA GLU A 55 -8.17 -12.91 -11.48
C GLU A 55 -9.04 -13.19 -12.71
N LEU A 56 -10.36 -12.97 -12.57
CA LEU A 56 -11.34 -13.19 -13.63
C LEU A 56 -11.65 -11.91 -14.44
N SER A 57 -10.86 -10.85 -14.27
CA SER A 57 -11.00 -9.57 -14.98
C SER A 57 -12.40 -8.95 -14.86
N ARG A 58 -12.96 -8.98 -13.64
CA ARG A 58 -14.30 -8.51 -13.29
C ARG A 58 -14.29 -7.13 -12.62
N ASP A 59 -13.71 -6.15 -13.31
CA ASP A 59 -13.56 -4.79 -12.77
C ASP A 59 -14.91 -4.13 -12.40
N ALA A 60 -15.98 -4.39 -13.15
CA ALA A 60 -17.30 -3.84 -12.84
C ALA A 60 -17.83 -4.32 -11.47
N ASP A 61 -17.55 -5.57 -11.10
CA ASP A 61 -17.96 -6.13 -9.82
C ASP A 61 -17.11 -5.56 -8.68
N LEU A 62 -15.81 -5.35 -8.91
CA LEU A 62 -14.90 -4.67 -7.98
C LEU A 62 -15.30 -3.22 -7.73
N ILE A 63 -15.64 -2.49 -8.79
CA ILE A 63 -16.15 -1.12 -8.70
C ILE A 63 -17.46 -1.11 -7.91
N SER A 64 -18.37 -2.05 -8.14
CA SER A 64 -19.65 -2.13 -7.41
C SER A 64 -19.45 -2.36 -5.90
N ILE A 65 -18.50 -3.23 -5.53
CA ILE A 65 -18.14 -3.43 -4.11
C ILE A 65 -17.51 -2.18 -3.51
N TYR A 66 -16.63 -1.52 -4.26
CA TYR A 66 -16.01 -0.27 -3.84
C TYR A 66 -17.04 0.85 -3.65
N ASP A 67 -17.97 1.02 -4.59
CA ASP A 67 -19.03 2.02 -4.53
C ASP A 67 -19.92 1.82 -3.30
N GLU A 68 -20.22 0.56 -2.93
CA GLU A 68 -20.96 0.27 -1.70
C GLU A 68 -20.12 0.44 -0.43
N LEU A 69 -18.80 0.20 -0.47
CA LEU A 69 -17.91 0.49 0.66
C LEU A 69 -17.75 2.01 0.89
N THR A 70 -17.90 2.80 -0.17
CA THR A 70 -17.66 4.26 -0.18
C THR A 70 -18.91 5.09 -0.40
N LYS A 71 -20.08 4.45 -0.34
CA LYS A 71 -21.40 5.02 -0.62
C LYS A 71 -21.65 6.31 0.15
N ASN A 72 -21.11 6.41 1.36
CA ASN A 72 -20.94 7.67 2.05
C ASN A 72 -19.55 7.78 2.71
N ARG A 73 -19.10 9.02 2.95
CA ARG A 73 -17.79 9.30 3.55
C ARG A 73 -17.65 8.73 4.97
N GLN A 74 -18.76 8.56 5.68
CA GLN A 74 -18.76 8.02 7.04
C GLN A 74 -18.42 6.53 7.04
N GLU A 75 -18.96 5.75 6.10
CA GLU A 75 -18.70 4.32 5.93
C GLU A 75 -17.25 4.05 5.48
N LEU A 76 -16.74 4.86 4.54
CA LEU A 76 -15.32 4.81 4.19
C LEU A 76 -14.44 5.13 5.40
N GLY A 77 -14.77 6.20 6.14
CA GLY A 77 -14.06 6.56 7.38
C GLY A 77 -14.08 5.44 8.42
N GLN A 78 -15.22 4.80 8.64
CA GLN A 78 -15.35 3.64 9.53
C GLN A 78 -14.47 2.49 9.06
N SER A 79 -14.48 2.17 7.77
CA SER A 79 -13.67 1.09 7.20
C SER A 79 -12.17 1.36 7.38
N LEU A 80 -11.70 2.58 7.10
CA LEU A 80 -10.29 2.96 7.25
C LEU A 80 -9.80 2.91 8.70
N LEU A 81 -10.67 3.24 9.66
CA LEU A 81 -10.36 3.35 11.07
C LEU A 81 -10.67 2.07 11.86
N ASN A 82 -11.18 1.04 11.19
CA ASN A 82 -11.51 -0.26 11.77
C ASN A 82 -10.39 -1.27 11.50
N GLU A 83 -10.07 -2.11 12.50
CA GLU A 83 -9.03 -3.15 12.43
C GLU A 83 -9.23 -4.16 11.28
N LEU A 84 -10.48 -4.44 10.89
CA LEU A 84 -10.82 -5.37 9.82
C LEU A 84 -11.08 -4.64 8.50
N GLY A 85 -11.86 -3.54 8.55
CA GLY A 85 -12.26 -2.79 7.37
C GLY A 85 -11.08 -2.26 6.55
N ASN A 86 -9.99 -1.88 7.22
CA ASN A 86 -8.80 -1.37 6.54
C ASN A 86 -8.13 -2.42 5.64
N HIS A 87 -8.30 -3.72 5.94
CA HIS A 87 -7.77 -4.81 5.10
C HIS A 87 -8.51 -4.93 3.77
N VAL A 88 -9.82 -4.64 3.74
CA VAL A 88 -10.60 -4.64 2.50
C VAL A 88 -10.12 -3.52 1.58
N VAL A 89 -9.92 -2.30 2.11
CA VAL A 89 -9.39 -1.16 1.35
C VAL A 89 -7.97 -1.44 0.85
N GLN A 90 -7.11 -2.00 1.69
CA GLN A 90 -5.76 -2.43 1.28
C GLN A 90 -5.81 -3.45 0.15
N SER A 91 -6.72 -4.43 0.22
CA SER A 91 -6.88 -5.44 -0.84
C SER A 91 -7.24 -4.80 -2.17
N LEU A 92 -8.15 -3.82 -2.19
CA LEU A 92 -8.51 -3.10 -3.41
C LEU A 92 -7.32 -2.32 -4.00
N ILE A 93 -6.53 -1.65 -3.15
CA ILE A 93 -5.32 -0.91 -3.57
C ILE A 93 -4.29 -1.86 -4.21
N CYS A 94 -4.14 -3.07 -3.68
CA CYS A 94 -3.18 -4.05 -4.22
C CYS A 94 -3.51 -4.51 -5.64
N LEU A 95 -4.75 -4.36 -6.12
CA LEU A 95 -5.18 -4.86 -7.43
C LEU A 95 -4.65 -4.03 -8.61
N GLN A 96 -4.26 -2.76 -8.37
CA GLN A 96 -3.76 -1.85 -9.41
C GLN A 96 -4.68 -1.69 -10.65
N ASN A 97 -5.99 -1.90 -10.48
CA ASN A 97 -7.01 -1.72 -11.52
C ASN A 97 -7.78 -0.40 -11.34
N GLU A 98 -8.88 -0.21 -12.08
CA GLU A 98 -9.71 0.99 -11.96
C GLU A 98 -10.33 1.17 -10.56
N ALA A 99 -10.73 0.08 -9.89
CA ALA A 99 -11.21 0.15 -8.51
C ALA A 99 -10.14 0.67 -7.54
N SER A 100 -8.88 0.26 -7.72
CA SER A 100 -7.73 0.79 -6.98
C SER A 100 -7.58 2.31 -7.19
N LYS A 101 -7.67 2.78 -8.44
CA LYS A 101 -7.55 4.22 -8.75
C LYS A 101 -8.66 5.04 -8.10
N LEU A 102 -9.90 4.54 -8.12
CA LEU A 102 -11.03 5.18 -7.44
C LEU A 102 -10.84 5.22 -5.93
N ALA A 103 -10.37 4.10 -5.34
CA ALA A 103 -10.06 4.02 -3.91
C ALA A 103 -8.98 5.03 -3.51
N ILE A 104 -7.89 5.16 -4.26
CA ILE A 104 -6.84 6.13 -3.97
C ILE A 104 -7.35 7.56 -4.17
N ALA A 105 -8.15 7.81 -5.22
CA ALA A 105 -8.72 9.11 -5.49
C ALA A 105 -9.64 9.62 -4.36
N SER A 106 -10.40 8.73 -3.70
CA SER A 106 -11.27 9.13 -2.57
C SER A 106 -10.50 9.47 -1.29
N LEU A 107 -9.24 9.05 -1.18
CA LEU A 107 -8.36 9.34 -0.05
C LEU A 107 -7.52 10.62 -0.25
N LYS A 108 -7.51 11.18 -1.47
CA LYS A 108 -6.78 12.42 -1.76
C LYS A 108 -7.23 13.59 -0.89
N GLY A 109 -6.27 14.41 -0.51
CA GLY A 109 -6.42 15.51 0.44
C GLY A 109 -6.43 15.07 1.91
N THR A 110 -6.34 13.77 2.20
CA THR A 110 -6.38 13.24 3.58
C THR A 110 -5.20 12.33 3.92
N LEU A 111 -4.30 12.05 2.98
CA LEU A 111 -3.26 11.03 3.14
C LEU A 111 -2.32 11.33 4.32
N MET A 112 -1.98 12.61 4.54
CA MET A 112 -1.16 13.02 5.68
C MET A 112 -1.83 12.77 7.03
N ILE A 113 -3.15 12.99 7.10
CA ILE A 113 -3.93 12.75 8.32
C ILE A 113 -4.01 11.24 8.58
N LEU A 114 -4.40 10.46 7.55
CA LEU A 114 -4.50 9.00 7.65
C LEU A 114 -3.17 8.34 8.01
N SER A 115 -2.05 8.89 7.57
CA SER A 115 -0.71 8.39 7.91
C SER A 115 -0.44 8.34 9.42
N LYS A 116 -1.12 9.19 10.20
CA LYS A 116 -0.89 9.35 11.64
C LYS A 116 -1.91 8.59 12.50
N ILE A 117 -2.96 8.03 11.90
CA ILE A 117 -4.07 7.40 12.63
C ILE A 117 -3.94 5.88 12.62
N ALA A 118 -4.31 5.25 13.75
CA ALA A 118 -4.36 3.81 13.89
C ALA A 118 -5.17 3.15 12.76
N TYR A 119 -4.72 1.99 12.30
CA TYR A 119 -5.26 1.20 11.19
C TYR A 119 -5.16 1.85 9.80
N SER A 120 -5.58 3.11 9.64
CA SER A 120 -5.56 3.80 8.35
C SER A 120 -4.15 4.03 7.79
N HIS A 121 -3.13 4.12 8.65
CA HIS A 121 -1.73 4.20 8.20
C HIS A 121 -1.29 2.92 7.44
N PHE A 122 -1.92 1.76 7.63
CA PHE A 122 -1.66 0.56 6.82
C PHE A 122 -2.16 0.73 5.38
N VAL A 123 -3.29 1.43 5.20
CA VAL A 123 -3.83 1.77 3.88
C VAL A 123 -2.84 2.66 3.13
N VAL A 124 -2.33 3.72 3.79
CA VAL A 124 -1.34 4.61 3.17
C VAL A 124 -0.04 3.87 2.85
N GLN A 125 0.44 2.98 3.73
CA GLN A 125 1.57 2.10 3.42
C GLN A 125 1.32 1.23 2.19
N SER A 126 0.10 0.69 2.02
CA SER A 126 -0.27 -0.11 0.84
C SER A 126 -0.20 0.71 -0.44
N ILE A 127 -0.66 1.97 -0.43
CA ILE A 127 -0.55 2.88 -1.59
C ILE A 127 0.92 2.99 -2.03
N PHE A 128 1.82 3.31 -1.11
CA PHE A 128 3.24 3.49 -1.44
C PHE A 128 3.95 2.19 -1.84
N ARG A 129 3.48 1.03 -1.37
CA ARG A 129 4.08 -0.27 -1.72
C ARG A 129 3.62 -0.81 -3.06
N ASN A 130 2.34 -0.64 -3.37
CA ASN A 130 1.67 -1.40 -4.43
C ASN A 130 1.25 -0.56 -5.63
N SER A 131 1.19 0.77 -5.52
CA SER A 131 0.73 1.60 -6.65
C SER A 131 1.84 1.82 -7.67
N ASP A 132 1.43 2.14 -8.90
CA ASP A 132 2.33 2.57 -9.97
C ASP A 132 3.07 3.86 -9.61
N ASP A 133 4.18 4.11 -10.31
CA ASP A 133 5.10 5.21 -10.04
C ASP A 133 4.40 6.59 -10.10
N MET A 134 3.49 6.80 -11.06
CA MET A 134 2.79 8.08 -11.19
C MET A 134 1.84 8.33 -10.03
N THR A 135 1.09 7.30 -9.61
CA THR A 135 0.22 7.37 -8.44
C THR A 135 1.03 7.64 -7.17
N VAL A 136 2.17 6.96 -6.99
CA VAL A 136 3.07 7.18 -5.85
C VAL A 136 3.56 8.63 -5.79
N LEU A 137 4.05 9.17 -6.91
CA LEU A 137 4.54 10.54 -6.98
C LEU A 137 3.44 11.56 -6.70
N ASP A 138 2.22 11.31 -7.15
CA ASP A 138 1.09 12.20 -6.88
C ASP A 138 0.66 12.17 -5.42
N CYS A 139 0.53 10.99 -4.83
CA CYS A 139 0.22 10.83 -3.40
C CYS A 139 1.31 11.40 -2.49
N PHE A 140 2.59 11.32 -2.90
CA PHE A 140 3.71 11.84 -2.12
C PHE A 140 3.61 13.37 -1.90
N LYS A 141 2.99 14.12 -2.81
CA LYS A 141 2.83 15.59 -2.69
C LYS A 141 2.03 16.03 -1.46
N GLU A 142 1.19 15.15 -0.91
CA GLU A 142 0.42 15.44 0.31
C GLU A 142 1.21 15.19 1.58
N ILE A 143 2.36 14.52 1.51
CA ILE A 143 3.07 14.01 2.68
C ILE A 143 4.14 14.98 3.15
N ASN A 144 4.06 15.35 4.43
CA ASN A 144 5.16 15.96 5.16
C ASN A 144 5.93 14.87 5.92
N LEU A 145 7.10 14.48 5.40
CA LEU A 145 7.89 13.39 5.99
C LEU A 145 8.34 13.68 7.42
N GLU A 146 8.72 14.93 7.73
CA GLU A 146 9.22 15.30 9.06
C GLU A 146 8.18 15.03 10.16
N GLU A 147 6.91 15.33 9.89
CA GLU A 147 5.80 15.07 10.82
C GLU A 147 5.55 13.59 11.09
N LEU A 148 6.05 12.69 10.23
CA LEU A 148 5.86 11.25 10.36
C LEU A 148 6.95 10.59 11.20
N VAL A 149 8.16 11.15 11.24
CA VAL A 149 9.35 10.49 11.82
C VAL A 149 9.14 10.04 13.26
N THR A 150 8.61 10.92 14.09
CA THR A 150 8.36 10.67 15.52
C THR A 150 6.92 10.26 15.80
N ASN A 151 6.06 10.18 14.79
CA ASN A 151 4.67 9.77 15.01
C ASN A 151 4.55 8.25 15.25
N PRO A 152 3.81 7.79 16.27
CA PRO A 152 3.64 6.37 16.58
C PRO A 152 3.14 5.49 15.42
N ASN A 153 2.35 6.04 14.50
CA ASN A 153 1.87 5.33 13.31
C ASN A 153 2.58 5.81 12.04
N GLY A 154 2.82 7.12 11.94
CA GLY A 154 3.40 7.77 10.76
C GLY A 154 4.80 7.26 10.40
N HIS A 155 5.59 6.85 11.40
CA HIS A 155 6.94 6.37 11.15
C HIS A 155 6.96 5.13 10.25
N PHE A 156 5.94 4.27 10.28
CA PHE A 156 5.79 3.13 9.36
C PHE A 156 5.50 3.58 7.92
N VAL A 157 4.73 4.66 7.74
CA VAL A 157 4.48 5.26 6.42
C VAL A 157 5.77 5.88 5.88
N HIS A 158 6.51 6.63 6.70
CA HIS A 158 7.82 7.17 6.32
C HIS A 158 8.77 6.06 5.83
N GLN A 159 8.88 4.96 6.58
CA GLN A 159 9.70 3.83 6.17
C GLN A 159 9.25 3.20 4.85
N SER A 160 7.93 3.14 4.60
CA SER A 160 7.40 2.60 3.35
C SER A 160 7.68 3.52 2.17
N ILE A 161 7.60 4.84 2.36
CA ILE A 161 8.00 5.83 1.35
C ILE A 161 9.49 5.69 1.03
N VAL A 162 10.36 5.71 2.04
CA VAL A 162 11.81 5.59 1.83
C VAL A 162 12.17 4.31 1.05
N ARG A 163 11.54 3.17 1.39
CA ARG A 163 11.74 1.91 0.67
C ARG A 163 11.23 1.97 -0.78
N ARG A 164 10.12 2.67 -1.05
CA ARG A 164 9.61 2.85 -2.42
C ARG A 164 10.53 3.74 -3.25
N PHE A 165 11.04 4.81 -2.66
CA PHE A 165 11.93 5.75 -3.33
C PHE A 165 13.35 5.18 -3.51
N GLU A 166 13.72 4.10 -2.81
CA GLU A 166 14.96 3.35 -3.07
C GLU A 166 15.10 2.92 -4.55
N THR A 167 13.97 2.68 -5.24
CA THR A 167 13.96 2.30 -6.67
C THR A 167 13.33 3.36 -7.57
N LEU A 168 12.36 4.12 -7.07
CA LEU A 168 11.65 5.13 -7.86
C LEU A 168 12.48 6.40 -8.11
N ASP A 169 13.16 6.92 -7.08
CA ASP A 169 13.98 8.12 -7.18
C ASP A 169 15.11 8.03 -6.14
N ILE A 170 16.24 7.46 -6.59
CA ILE A 170 17.40 7.17 -5.75
C ILE A 170 18.00 8.45 -5.16
N GLU A 171 17.97 9.57 -5.90
CA GLU A 171 18.56 10.82 -5.45
C GLU A 171 17.73 11.44 -4.33
N LEU A 172 16.41 11.55 -4.53
CA LEU A 172 15.50 12.00 -3.48
C LEU A 172 15.56 11.08 -2.26
N CYS A 173 15.58 9.75 -2.46
CA CYS A 173 15.72 8.79 -1.38
C CYS A 173 17.02 9.00 -0.58
N ARG A 174 18.16 9.19 -1.28
CA ARG A 174 19.46 9.46 -0.66
C ARG A 174 19.41 10.74 0.17
N ASN A 175 18.78 11.80 -0.33
CA ASN A 175 18.67 13.08 0.37
C ASN A 175 17.86 12.93 1.67
N ILE A 176 16.66 12.35 1.58
CA ILE A 176 15.80 12.07 2.76
C ILE A 176 16.56 11.23 3.80
N CYS A 177 17.18 10.13 3.37
CA CYS A 177 17.86 9.24 4.31
C CYS A 177 19.09 9.90 4.95
N SER A 178 19.85 10.71 4.20
CA SER A 178 21.05 11.38 4.70
C SER A 178 20.70 12.42 5.76
N GLU A 179 19.60 13.16 5.56
CA GLU A 179 19.07 14.10 6.54
C GLU A 179 18.74 13.40 7.87
N ILE A 180 17.94 12.32 7.83
CA ILE A 180 17.57 11.55 9.03
C ILE A 180 18.81 10.98 9.74
N VAL A 181 19.76 10.42 8.98
CA VAL A 181 20.97 9.83 9.57
C VAL A 181 21.87 10.88 10.22
N SER A 182 21.93 12.08 9.66
CA SER A 182 22.70 13.21 10.24
C SER A 182 22.17 13.65 11.61
N ARG A 183 20.88 13.40 11.86
CA ARG A 183 20.14 13.76 13.09
C ARG A 183 20.00 12.60 14.07
N LYS A 184 20.91 11.62 14.06
CA LYS A 184 20.86 10.42 14.93
C LYS A 184 20.47 10.74 16.37
N PHE A 185 21.11 11.76 16.97
CA PHE A 185 20.93 12.10 18.37
C PHE A 185 19.51 12.60 18.70
N ASP A 186 18.80 13.18 17.73
CA ASP A 186 17.41 13.63 17.90
C ASP A 186 16.45 12.46 18.15
N PHE A 187 16.84 11.25 17.71
CA PHE A 187 15.97 10.07 17.70
C PHE A 187 16.38 8.98 18.67
N GLU A 188 17.53 9.11 19.35
CA GLU A 188 18.13 8.03 20.16
C GLU A 188 17.24 7.56 21.33
N LEU A 189 16.36 8.45 21.81
CA LEU A 189 15.39 8.16 22.89
C LEU A 189 13.94 8.08 22.40
N HIS A 190 13.71 8.14 21.09
CA HIS A 190 12.37 8.17 20.50
C HIS A 190 12.14 6.94 19.64
N ASP A 191 11.49 5.89 20.18
CA ASP A 191 11.32 4.59 19.53
C ASP A 191 10.89 4.68 18.04
N PRO A 192 9.79 5.39 17.67
CA PRO A 192 9.44 5.63 16.26
C PRO A 192 10.56 6.23 15.40
N GLY A 193 11.17 7.33 15.86
CA GLY A 193 12.23 8.03 15.14
C GLY A 193 13.47 7.16 14.99
N TYR A 194 13.83 6.39 16.02
CA TYR A 194 14.96 5.48 15.97
C TYR A 194 14.76 4.38 14.92
N GLN A 195 13.54 3.84 14.77
CA GLN A 195 13.22 2.88 13.72
C GLN A 195 13.34 3.47 12.31
N VAL A 196 12.93 4.74 12.13
CA VAL A 196 13.11 5.48 10.87
C VAL A 196 14.59 5.68 10.58
N PHE A 197 15.39 6.08 11.58
CA PHE A 197 16.83 6.19 11.48
C PHE A 197 17.48 4.87 11.03
N LEU A 198 17.13 3.74 11.66
CA LEU A 198 17.67 2.43 11.29
C LEU A 198 17.30 2.05 9.85
N THR A 199 16.08 2.35 9.42
CA THR A 199 15.63 2.11 8.04
C THR A 199 16.43 2.96 7.05
N CYS A 200 16.56 4.26 7.29
CA CYS A 200 17.31 5.17 6.42
C CYS A 200 18.79 4.78 6.32
N LYS A 201 19.41 4.42 7.46
CA LYS A 201 20.79 3.91 7.50
C LYS A 201 20.96 2.62 6.69
N SER A 202 19.99 1.73 6.75
CA SER A 202 19.99 0.48 5.97
C SER A 202 19.88 0.76 4.47
N VAL A 203 18.96 1.64 4.07
CA VAL A 203 18.74 2.02 2.67
C VAL A 203 19.96 2.73 2.07
N LEU A 204 20.59 3.69 2.78
CA LEU A 204 21.82 4.32 2.30
C LEU A 204 22.96 3.33 2.05
N ARG A 205 23.09 2.31 2.92
CA ARG A 205 24.09 1.25 2.70
C ARG A 205 23.81 0.44 1.45
N LYS A 206 22.54 0.18 1.13
CA LYS A 206 22.16 -0.51 -0.11
C LYS A 206 22.43 0.35 -1.33
N ILE A 207 22.01 1.62 -1.29
CA ILE A 207 22.27 2.59 -2.37
C ILE A 207 23.77 2.71 -2.64
N GLY A 208 24.61 2.82 -1.60
CA GLY A 208 26.07 2.88 -1.74
C GLY A 208 26.63 1.66 -2.47
N LYS A 209 26.20 0.45 -2.10
CA LYS A 209 26.59 -0.78 -2.81
C LYS A 209 26.14 -0.79 -4.27
N ILE A 210 24.93 -0.33 -4.56
CA ILE A 210 24.40 -0.25 -5.94
C ILE A 210 25.28 0.70 -6.77
N CYS A 211 25.64 1.87 -6.23
CA CYS A 211 26.52 2.82 -6.91
C CYS A 211 27.93 2.25 -7.16
N ASP A 212 28.48 1.47 -6.22
CA ASP A 212 29.77 0.81 -6.41
C ASP A 212 29.69 -0.24 -7.54
N HIS A 213 28.60 -1.02 -7.60
CA HIS A 213 28.40 -2.02 -8.65
C HIS A 213 28.15 -1.42 -10.04
N THR A 214 27.39 -0.32 -10.16
CA THR A 214 27.17 0.34 -11.46
C THR A 214 28.43 1.01 -12.00
N LEU A 215 29.32 1.51 -11.12
CA LEU A 215 30.66 1.95 -11.48
C LEU A 215 31.51 0.78 -12.00
N PHE A 216 31.43 -0.38 -11.36
CA PHE A 216 32.11 -1.58 -11.86
C PHE A 216 31.56 -2.02 -13.21
N ASP A 217 30.25 -2.07 -13.44
CA ASP A 217 29.66 -2.49 -14.72
C ASP A 217 29.94 -1.52 -15.87
N SER A 218 29.93 -0.21 -15.59
CA SER A 218 30.27 0.81 -16.59
C SER A 218 31.76 0.80 -16.94
N VAL A 219 32.64 0.58 -15.96
CA VAL A 219 34.08 0.37 -16.20
C VAL A 219 34.31 -0.95 -16.94
N PHE A 220 33.62 -2.03 -16.59
CA PHE A 220 33.75 -3.34 -17.25
C PHE A 220 33.26 -3.29 -18.70
N SER A 221 32.16 -2.59 -18.99
CA SER A 221 31.64 -2.38 -20.35
C SER A 221 32.60 -1.52 -21.20
N LEU A 222 33.24 -0.51 -20.59
CA LEU A 222 34.27 0.30 -21.23
C LEU A 222 35.54 -0.52 -21.52
N PHE A 223 35.97 -1.37 -20.58
CA PHE A 223 37.09 -2.29 -20.78
C PHE A 223 36.78 -3.33 -21.86
N LEU A 224 35.57 -3.88 -21.91
CA LEU A 224 35.15 -4.83 -22.93
C LEU A 224 35.13 -4.21 -24.34
N HIS A 225 34.72 -2.93 -24.46
CA HIS A 225 34.80 -2.18 -25.71
C HIS A 225 36.25 -1.90 -26.14
N ILE A 226 37.16 -1.62 -25.21
CA ILE A 226 38.59 -1.40 -25.55
C ILE A 226 39.25 -2.71 -26.03
N PHE A 227 38.88 -3.85 -25.46
CA PHE A 227 39.45 -5.16 -25.84
C PHE A 227 38.81 -5.80 -27.08
N THR A 228 37.64 -5.33 -27.54
CA THR A 228 37.04 -5.81 -28.81
C THR A 228 37.51 -5.04 -30.05
N PHE A 229 38.24 -3.94 -29.86
CA PHE A 229 38.80 -3.09 -30.93
C PHE A 229 40.34 -3.10 -31.02
N LEU A 230 41.02 -3.99 -30.28
CA LEU A 230 42.45 -4.30 -30.38
C LEU A 230 42.62 -5.73 -30.92
#